data_AF-A0A6S8LG25-F1
#
_entry.id   AF-A0A6S8LG25-F1
#
_cell.length_a   1.000
_cell.length_b   1.000
_cell.length_c   1.000
_cell.angle_alpha   90.00
_cell.angle_beta   90.00
_cell.angle_gamma   90.00
#
_symmetry.space_group_name_H-M   'P 1'
#
loop_
_entity.id
_entity.type
_entity.pdbx_description
1 polymer ?
#
loop_
_entity_poly.entity_id
_entity_poly.type
_entity_poly.pdbx_seq_one_letter_code
_entity_poly.pdbx_strand_id
1 'polypeptide(L)'
;MTEFLSPSSTQRTATRERVRVYQPALLEDALSDSATFYDTQQRSQMQPLASTQGLTQAEEEGPEDDLQERIRSKRAVKQAELKAKEEAFRRATERKKQEAEAQREAEFQQMYSEVLAGMEDSLGIMGESQETLSHRKKVVGEKQRALHQEWQTQVFDKIQERLDKALSKTSPRETEARLQAQMDDFLRTGNTKAGIYRDVICEQDYDPLSTRSRTLKVQTGDLFDPLKRDWIKARNERLNMGLSAGTSGQLARDTFDTKMWSEQNVHSTPYGHCVDKTGAYVVHPLSQSVLEQRRSKLVMDHYNYPNR
;
A
#
# COMPACT_ATOMS: atom_id res chain seq x y z
N MET A 1 -37.37 -13.07 46.31
CA MET A 1 -37.67 -11.66 46.03
C MET A 1 -36.85 -11.29 44.80
N THR A 2 -37.44 -11.34 43.59
CA THR A 2 -38.15 -10.23 42.91
C THR A 2 -37.19 -9.05 42.68
N GLU A 3 -36.88 -8.55 41.49
CA GLU A 3 -37.58 -8.40 40.19
C GLU A 3 -36.51 -8.22 39.08
N PHE A 4 -36.65 -8.82 37.90
CA PHE A 4 -37.31 -8.23 36.70
C PHE A 4 -36.83 -6.81 36.35
N LEU A 5 -36.20 -6.66 35.18
CA LEU A 5 -36.51 -5.68 34.13
C LEU A 5 -35.50 -5.80 32.97
N SER A 6 -35.88 -6.58 31.96
CA SER A 6 -35.74 -6.16 30.55
C SER A 6 -36.99 -5.31 30.25
N PRO A 7 -36.98 -4.26 29.40
CA PRO A 7 -36.59 -4.41 27.99
C PRO A 7 -36.01 -3.14 27.31
N SER A 8 -35.30 -3.29 26.20
CA SER A 8 -35.45 -2.33 25.08
C SER A 8 -34.97 -2.93 23.77
N SER A 9 -35.97 -3.26 22.96
CA SER A 9 -35.96 -3.41 21.51
C SER A 9 -34.98 -2.47 20.81
N THR A 10 -33.92 -3.01 20.21
CA THR A 10 -33.22 -2.32 19.13
C THR A 10 -33.90 -2.69 17.83
N GLN A 11 -34.85 -1.86 17.41
CA GLN A 11 -35.35 -1.85 16.05
C GLN A 11 -34.15 -1.73 15.09
N ARG A 12 -33.97 -2.74 14.23
CA ARG A 12 -33.11 -2.61 13.05
C ARG A 12 -33.78 -1.65 12.09
N THR A 13 -33.46 -0.37 12.19
CA THR A 13 -33.67 0.58 11.12
C THR A 13 -32.85 0.13 9.92
N ALA A 14 -33.52 -0.19 8.82
CA ALA A 14 -32.87 -0.45 7.54
C ALA A 14 -32.17 0.85 7.10
N THR A 15 -30.88 0.96 7.39
CA THR A 15 -30.03 1.98 6.81
C THR A 15 -29.97 1.69 5.31
N ARG A 16 -30.56 2.57 4.50
CA ARG A 16 -30.26 2.64 3.07
C ARG A 16 -28.78 2.97 2.92
N GLU A 17 -27.96 1.95 2.80
CA GLU A 17 -26.55 2.09 2.48
C GLU A 17 -26.45 2.77 1.11
N ARG A 18 -25.97 4.01 1.09
CA ARG A 18 -25.61 4.69 -0.15
C ARG A 18 -24.37 4.00 -0.70
N VAL A 19 -24.56 3.19 -1.74
CA VAL A 19 -23.48 2.63 -2.55
C VAL A 19 -22.64 3.81 -3.07
N ARG A 20 -21.41 3.95 -2.57
CA ARG A 20 -20.46 4.93 -3.10
C ARG A 20 -19.78 4.32 -4.31
N VAL A 21 -20.08 4.86 -5.48
CA VAL A 21 -19.42 4.50 -6.74
C VAL A 21 -18.53 5.66 -7.15
N TYR A 22 -17.28 5.37 -7.51
CA TYR A 22 -16.26 6.35 -7.89
C TYR A 22 -16.48 6.99 -9.28
N GLN A 23 -17.61 6.72 -9.92
CA GLN A 23 -18.00 7.29 -11.21
C GLN A 23 -19.53 7.50 -11.27
N PRO A 24 -20.04 8.73 -11.05
CA PRO A 24 -21.47 9.00 -11.03
C PRO A 24 -22.14 8.84 -12.41
N ALA A 25 -21.39 9.01 -13.50
CA ALA A 25 -21.90 8.88 -14.86
C ALA A 25 -22.44 7.47 -15.19
N LEU A 26 -21.81 6.41 -14.66
CA LEU A 26 -22.25 5.03 -14.88
C LEU A 26 -23.55 4.69 -14.13
N LEU A 27 -23.81 5.39 -13.02
CA LEU A 27 -25.05 5.21 -12.25
C LEU A 27 -26.23 5.88 -12.94
N GLU A 28 -26.03 7.07 -13.52
CA GLU A 28 -27.08 7.77 -14.27
C GLU A 28 -27.46 7.03 -15.56
N ASP A 29 -26.49 6.44 -16.27
CA ASP A 29 -26.75 5.57 -17.43
C ASP A 29 -27.55 4.33 -17.01
N ALA A 30 -27.12 3.62 -15.95
CA ALA A 30 -27.82 2.43 -15.48
C ALA A 30 -29.25 2.72 -14.98
N LEU A 31 -29.48 3.89 -14.36
CA LEU A 31 -30.81 4.31 -13.92
C LEU A 31 -31.69 4.75 -15.10
N SER A 32 -31.13 5.41 -16.11
CA SER A 32 -31.84 5.82 -17.32
C SER A 32 -32.23 4.62 -18.19
N ASP A 33 -31.35 3.62 -18.30
CA ASP A 33 -31.62 2.34 -18.96
C ASP A 33 -32.72 1.55 -18.25
N SER A 34 -32.75 1.59 -16.91
CA SER A 34 -33.83 0.95 -16.16
C SER A 34 -35.18 1.65 -16.37
N ALA A 35 -35.21 2.99 -16.43
CA ALA A 35 -36.44 3.77 -16.62
C ALA A 35 -37.07 3.55 -18.00
N THR A 36 -36.25 3.45 -19.06
CA THR A 36 -36.71 3.16 -20.42
C THR A 36 -37.23 1.71 -20.57
N PHE A 37 -36.66 0.76 -19.83
CA PHE A 37 -37.13 -0.63 -19.82
C PHE A 37 -38.53 -0.78 -19.19
N TYR A 38 -38.82 -0.07 -18.08
CA TYR A 38 -40.15 -0.11 -17.45
C TYR A 38 -41.24 0.59 -18.28
N ASP A 39 -40.91 1.71 -18.94
CA ASP A 39 -41.87 2.46 -19.76
C ASP A 39 -42.23 1.68 -21.05
N THR A 40 -41.25 0.97 -21.62
CA THR A 40 -41.47 0.10 -22.79
C THR A 40 -42.29 -1.15 -22.44
N GLN A 41 -42.11 -1.74 -21.24
CA GLN A 41 -42.93 -2.87 -20.78
C GLN A 41 -44.39 -2.48 -20.48
N GLN A 42 -44.64 -1.29 -19.93
CA GLN A 42 -46.00 -0.83 -19.66
C GLN A 42 -46.75 -0.48 -20.95
N ARG A 43 -46.05 0.06 -21.96
CA ARG A 43 -46.66 0.43 -23.25
C ARG A 43 -47.05 -0.78 -24.11
N SER A 44 -46.40 -1.93 -23.93
CA SER A 44 -46.77 -3.20 -24.60
C SER A 44 -47.98 -3.92 -23.99
N GLN A 45 -48.49 -3.50 -22.83
CA GLN A 45 -49.67 -4.13 -22.18
C GLN A 45 -50.98 -3.36 -22.36
N MET A 46 -50.99 -2.21 -23.03
CA MET A 46 -52.19 -1.40 -23.27
C MET A 46 -52.46 -1.25 -24.77
N GLN A 47 -52.98 -2.31 -25.39
CA GLN A 47 -53.76 -2.17 -26.63
C GLN A 47 -55.19 -1.75 -26.28
N PRO A 48 -55.74 -0.66 -26.85
CA PRO A 48 -57.17 -0.44 -26.80
C PRO A 48 -57.88 -1.37 -27.80
N LEU A 49 -58.77 -2.22 -27.28
CA LEU A 49 -59.83 -2.85 -28.06
C LEU A 49 -60.72 -1.75 -28.66
N ALA A 50 -60.79 -1.67 -29.98
CA ALA A 50 -61.89 -1.04 -30.68
C ALA A 50 -62.43 -2.03 -31.70
N SER A 51 -63.45 -2.78 -31.28
CA SER A 51 -64.34 -3.56 -32.12
C SER A 51 -65.73 -2.95 -32.02
N THR A 52 -66.25 -2.40 -33.11
CA THR A 52 -67.68 -2.48 -33.43
C THR A 52 -67.84 -2.34 -34.95
N GLN A 53 -68.31 -3.42 -35.57
CA GLN A 53 -68.76 -3.50 -36.95
C GLN A 53 -70.11 -2.80 -37.12
N GLY A 54 -70.44 -2.37 -38.34
CA GLY A 54 -71.83 -2.07 -38.72
C GLY A 54 -71.96 -1.26 -39.99
N LEU A 55 -72.24 -1.93 -41.11
CA LEU A 55 -72.62 -1.36 -42.40
C LEU A 55 -73.87 -0.49 -42.32
N THR A 56 -74.00 0.51 -43.20
CA THR A 56 -75.06 0.56 -44.24
C THR A 56 -74.76 1.63 -45.28
N GLN A 57 -74.87 1.24 -46.55
CA GLN A 57 -74.99 2.12 -47.71
C GLN A 57 -76.36 2.82 -47.68
N ALA A 58 -76.38 4.12 -48.01
CA ALA A 58 -77.54 4.80 -48.54
C ALA A 58 -77.04 5.98 -49.38
N GLU A 59 -77.42 5.97 -50.66
CA GLU A 59 -77.27 7.07 -51.61
C GLU A 59 -78.20 8.22 -51.19
N GLU A 60 -77.66 9.41 -50.90
CA GLU A 60 -78.41 10.68 -50.99
C GLU A 60 -77.48 11.77 -51.52
N GLU A 61 -77.82 12.32 -52.68
CA GLU A 61 -77.09 13.38 -53.36
C GLU A 61 -77.26 14.74 -52.66
N GLY A 62 -76.15 15.29 -52.13
CA GLY A 62 -75.91 16.72 -51.82
C GLY A 62 -76.07 17.15 -50.34
N PRO A 63 -75.28 18.10 -49.78
CA PRO A 63 -74.04 18.75 -50.22
C PRO A 63 -72.85 18.24 -49.37
N GLU A 64 -72.15 17.19 -49.82
CA GLU A 64 -71.08 16.55 -49.05
C GLU A 64 -69.78 17.36 -48.96
N ASP A 65 -69.56 18.30 -49.89
CA ASP A 65 -68.35 19.14 -49.92
C ASP A 65 -68.25 20.06 -48.70
N ASP A 66 -69.36 20.63 -48.24
CA ASP A 66 -69.39 21.59 -47.11
C ASP A 66 -69.10 20.92 -45.75
N LEU A 67 -69.48 19.65 -45.61
CA LEU A 67 -69.19 18.87 -44.39
C LEU A 67 -67.73 18.41 -44.35
N GLN A 68 -67.18 18.01 -45.50
CA GLN A 68 -65.77 17.62 -45.61
C GLN A 68 -64.82 18.80 -45.42
N GLU A 69 -65.16 19.99 -45.93
CA GLU A 69 -64.39 21.22 -45.73
C GLU A 69 -64.41 21.68 -44.26
N ARG A 70 -65.56 21.55 -43.57
CA ARG A 70 -65.66 21.75 -42.12
C ARG A 70 -64.81 20.77 -41.30
N ILE A 71 -64.70 19.53 -41.73
CA ILE A 71 -63.85 18.52 -41.07
C ILE A 71 -62.36 18.85 -41.29
N ARG A 72 -61.98 19.27 -42.50
CA ARG A 72 -60.60 19.67 -42.84
C ARG A 72 -60.17 20.94 -42.09
N SER A 73 -61.02 21.97 -42.05
CA SER A 73 -60.75 23.21 -41.29
C SER A 73 -60.65 22.95 -39.79
N LYS A 74 -61.54 22.13 -39.19
CA LYS A 74 -61.42 21.72 -37.78
C LYS A 74 -60.14 20.93 -37.49
N ARG A 75 -59.73 20.04 -38.41
CA ARG A 75 -58.46 19.31 -38.29
C ARG A 75 -57.24 20.23 -38.41
N ALA A 76 -57.27 21.21 -39.31
CA ALA A 76 -56.21 22.20 -39.47
C ALA A 76 -56.04 23.08 -38.21
N VAL A 77 -57.15 23.54 -37.63
CA VAL A 77 -57.13 24.30 -36.35
C VAL A 77 -56.57 23.44 -35.22
N LYS A 78 -57.02 22.18 -35.09
CA LYS A 78 -56.53 21.26 -34.06
C LYS A 78 -55.05 20.91 -34.24
N GLN A 79 -54.57 20.76 -35.47
CA GLN A 79 -53.15 20.54 -35.76
C GLN A 79 -52.31 21.79 -35.48
N ALA A 80 -52.81 22.99 -35.78
CA ALA A 80 -52.14 24.23 -35.43
C ALA A 80 -52.04 24.40 -33.90
N GLU A 81 -53.09 24.06 -33.16
CA GLU A 81 -53.11 24.11 -31.70
C GLU A 81 -52.13 23.08 -31.08
N LEU A 82 -52.05 21.86 -31.65
CA LEU A 82 -51.09 20.85 -31.20
C LEU A 82 -49.64 21.28 -31.48
N LYS A 83 -49.35 21.83 -32.67
CA LYS A 83 -48.02 22.37 -32.99
C LYS A 83 -47.63 23.52 -32.07
N ALA A 84 -48.55 24.43 -31.78
CA ALA A 84 -48.30 25.52 -30.83
C ALA A 84 -48.01 25.00 -29.41
N LYS A 85 -48.72 23.94 -28.96
CA LYS A 85 -48.46 23.29 -27.66
C LYS A 85 -47.13 22.53 -27.65
N GLU A 86 -46.78 21.84 -28.73
CA GLU A 86 -45.49 21.15 -28.87
C GLU A 86 -44.32 22.14 -28.87
N GLU A 87 -44.42 23.24 -29.61
CA GLU A 87 -43.41 24.30 -29.63
C GLU A 87 -43.27 24.98 -28.25
N ALA A 88 -44.39 25.25 -27.57
CA ALA A 88 -44.37 25.80 -26.22
C ALA A 88 -43.73 24.81 -25.22
N PHE A 89 -44.03 23.52 -25.33
CA PHE A 89 -43.42 22.47 -24.52
C PHE A 89 -41.92 22.37 -24.79
N ARG A 90 -41.50 22.38 -26.06
CA ARG A 90 -40.08 22.32 -26.44
C ARG A 90 -39.29 23.52 -25.95
N ARG A 91 -39.85 24.72 -26.05
CA ARG A 91 -39.22 25.94 -25.49
C ARG A 91 -39.13 25.87 -23.96
N ALA A 92 -40.15 25.34 -23.29
CA ALA A 92 -40.13 25.17 -21.84
C ALA A 92 -39.09 24.14 -21.38
N THR A 93 -38.91 23.03 -22.12
CA THR A 93 -37.90 22.02 -21.81
C THR A 93 -36.49 22.51 -22.11
N GLU A 94 -36.27 23.18 -23.24
CA GLU A 94 -34.98 23.80 -23.59
C GLU A 94 -34.57 24.84 -22.54
N ARG A 95 -35.51 25.68 -22.08
CA ARG A 95 -35.24 26.65 -21.00
C ARG A 95 -34.88 25.96 -19.69
N LYS A 96 -35.62 24.93 -19.27
CA LYS A 96 -35.28 24.17 -18.05
C LYS A 96 -33.91 23.49 -18.15
N LYS A 97 -33.55 22.98 -19.33
CA LYS A 97 -32.24 22.37 -19.58
C LYS A 97 -31.12 23.41 -19.44
N GLN A 98 -31.29 24.59 -20.03
CA GLN A 98 -30.33 25.69 -19.91
C GLN A 98 -30.20 26.20 -18.48
N GLU A 99 -31.31 26.31 -17.73
CA GLU A 99 -31.27 26.70 -16.31
C GLU A 99 -30.54 25.65 -15.47
N ALA A 100 -30.73 24.36 -15.72
CA ALA A 100 -30.02 23.28 -15.05
C ALA A 100 -28.52 23.24 -15.40
N GLU A 101 -28.18 23.46 -16.67
CA GLU A 101 -26.78 23.57 -17.13
C GLU A 101 -26.09 24.79 -16.51
N ALA A 102 -26.78 25.94 -16.45
CA ALA A 102 -26.25 27.15 -15.82
C ALA A 102 -26.04 26.98 -14.30
N GLN A 103 -26.92 26.26 -13.62
CA GLN A 103 -26.74 25.94 -12.19
C GLN A 103 -25.53 25.02 -11.99
N ARG A 104 -25.39 23.96 -12.79
CA ARG A 104 -24.23 23.06 -12.72
C ARG A 104 -22.92 23.79 -13.02
N GLU A 105 -22.92 24.67 -14.02
CA GLU A 105 -21.75 25.47 -14.36
C GLU A 105 -21.42 26.44 -13.22
N ALA A 106 -22.41 27.10 -12.60
CA ALA A 106 -22.18 27.97 -11.45
C ALA A 106 -21.59 27.21 -10.24
N GLU A 107 -22.12 26.03 -9.92
CA GLU A 107 -21.58 25.15 -8.88
C GLU A 107 -20.13 24.72 -9.19
N PHE A 108 -19.86 24.38 -10.45
CA PHE A 108 -18.51 24.03 -10.90
C PHE A 108 -17.54 25.21 -10.76
N GLN A 109 -17.91 26.39 -11.23
CA GLN A 109 -17.09 27.60 -11.14
C GLN A 109 -16.80 27.96 -9.67
N GLN A 110 -17.79 27.80 -8.78
CA GLN A 110 -17.58 28.02 -7.35
C GLN A 110 -16.55 27.03 -6.78
N MET A 111 -16.76 25.72 -6.96
CA MET A 111 -15.80 24.71 -6.48
C MET A 111 -14.40 24.90 -7.09
N TYR A 112 -14.33 25.25 -8.37
CA TYR A 112 -13.07 25.48 -9.06
C TYR A 112 -12.33 26.70 -8.50
N SER A 113 -13.05 27.79 -8.22
CA SER A 113 -12.49 28.98 -7.58
C SER A 113 -11.99 28.69 -6.15
N GLU A 114 -12.70 27.87 -5.39
CA GLU A 114 -12.29 27.45 -4.04
C GLU A 114 -11.00 26.59 -4.08
N VAL A 115 -10.88 25.70 -5.07
CA VAL A 115 -9.66 24.90 -5.26
C VAL A 115 -8.48 25.77 -5.68
N LEU A 116 -8.68 26.71 -6.62
CA LEU A 116 -7.63 27.63 -7.03
C LEU A 116 -7.18 28.54 -5.88
N ALA A 117 -8.12 29.10 -5.13
CA ALA A 117 -7.80 29.89 -3.93
C ALA A 117 -7.02 29.05 -2.91
N GLY A 118 -7.42 27.80 -2.68
CA GLY A 118 -6.71 26.87 -1.79
C GLY A 118 -5.31 26.43 -2.28
N MET A 119 -5.01 26.59 -3.57
CA MET A 119 -3.69 26.33 -4.16
C MET A 119 -2.78 27.56 -4.19
N GLU A 120 -3.35 28.75 -4.38
CA GLU A 120 -2.60 30.00 -4.55
C GLU A 120 -2.28 30.67 -3.20
N ASP A 121 -3.17 30.56 -2.22
CA ASP A 121 -2.90 31.06 -0.87
C ASP A 121 -1.96 30.12 -0.11
N SER A 122 -0.87 30.70 0.42
CA SER A 122 0.00 30.06 1.42
C SER A 122 -0.72 29.65 2.71
N LEU A 123 -1.96 30.11 2.89
CA LEU A 123 -2.89 29.79 3.98
C LEU A 123 -3.98 28.78 3.56
N GLY A 124 -4.01 28.35 2.30
CA GLY A 124 -4.94 27.34 1.80
C GLY A 124 -4.53 25.92 2.17
N ILE A 125 -5.32 24.94 1.73
CA ILE A 125 -5.11 23.49 2.00
C ILE A 125 -3.69 23.05 1.61
N MET A 126 -3.14 23.60 0.53
CA MET A 126 -1.78 23.28 0.09
C MET A 126 -0.72 23.86 1.04
N GLY A 127 -0.95 25.06 1.57
CA GLY A 127 -0.13 25.71 2.58
C GLY A 127 -0.09 24.91 3.90
N GLU A 128 -1.26 24.55 4.42
CA GLU A 128 -1.37 23.70 5.62
C GLU A 128 -0.71 22.33 5.44
N SER A 129 -0.87 21.73 4.25
CA SER A 129 -0.23 20.46 3.89
C SER A 129 1.29 20.60 3.88
N GLN A 130 1.80 21.67 3.28
CA GLN A 130 3.22 21.96 3.22
C GLN A 130 3.79 22.27 4.62
N GLU A 131 3.06 23.01 5.45
CA GLU A 131 3.43 23.27 6.84
C GLU A 131 3.51 21.96 7.62
N THR A 132 2.49 21.10 7.51
CA THR A 132 2.46 19.78 8.17
C THR A 132 3.63 18.90 7.73
N LEU A 133 3.94 18.88 6.44
CA LEU A 133 5.09 18.14 5.91
C LEU A 133 6.41 18.72 6.43
N SER A 134 6.54 20.05 6.48
CA SER A 134 7.73 20.73 7.00
C SER A 134 7.92 20.45 8.49
N HIS A 135 6.85 20.48 9.27
CA HIS A 135 6.84 20.17 10.70
C HIS A 135 7.24 18.72 10.92
N ARG A 136 6.66 17.77 10.16
CA ARG A 136 7.05 16.36 10.22
C ARG A 136 8.53 16.17 9.90
N LYS A 137 9.06 16.83 8.87
CA LYS A 137 10.49 16.79 8.53
C LYS A 137 11.36 17.32 9.68
N LYS A 138 10.98 18.44 10.30
CA LYS A 138 11.68 19.00 11.47
C LYS A 138 11.69 18.01 12.63
N VAL A 139 10.54 17.48 13.01
CA VAL A 139 10.42 16.50 14.11
C VAL A 139 11.25 15.23 13.83
N VAL A 140 11.24 14.72 12.61
CA VAL A 140 12.08 13.57 12.23
C VAL A 140 13.57 13.92 12.34
N GLY A 141 13.98 15.09 11.85
CA GLY A 141 15.36 15.57 11.95
C GLY A 141 15.82 15.75 13.40
N GLU A 142 14.97 16.30 14.26
CA GLU A 142 15.24 16.44 15.70
C GLU A 142 15.40 15.08 16.37
N LYS A 143 14.51 14.13 16.09
CA LYS A 143 14.64 12.74 16.59
C LYS A 143 15.92 12.08 16.12
N GLN A 144 16.29 12.25 14.86
CA GLN A 144 17.53 11.69 14.33
C GLN A 144 18.77 12.32 15.00
N ARG A 145 18.74 13.64 15.23
CA ARG A 145 19.83 14.35 15.91
C ARG A 145 19.95 13.91 17.38
N ALA A 146 18.82 13.77 18.08
CA ALA A 146 18.79 13.26 19.45
C ALA A 146 19.31 11.82 19.52
N LEU A 147 18.87 10.95 18.60
CA LEU A 147 19.34 9.56 18.51
C LEU A 147 20.85 9.48 18.22
N HIS A 148 21.35 10.36 17.35
CA HIS A 148 22.78 10.45 17.08
C HIS A 148 23.57 10.90 18.31
N GLN A 149 23.10 11.93 19.03
CA GLN A 149 23.75 12.39 20.27
C GLN A 149 23.75 11.30 21.35
N GLU A 150 22.65 10.56 21.47
CA GLU A 150 22.54 9.44 22.39
C GLU A 150 23.53 8.33 22.02
N TRP A 151 23.59 7.95 20.73
CA TRP A 151 24.53 6.94 20.23
C TRP A 151 25.98 7.39 20.41
N GLN A 152 26.28 8.65 20.12
CA GLN A 152 27.60 9.24 20.32
C GLN A 152 28.05 9.08 21.77
N THR A 153 27.23 9.52 22.71
CA THR A 153 27.57 9.49 24.15
C THR A 153 27.65 8.07 24.69
N GLN A 154 26.72 7.19 24.31
CA GLN A 154 26.58 5.88 24.92
C GLN A 154 27.44 4.80 24.28
N VAL A 155 27.78 4.94 23.00
CA VAL A 155 28.55 3.96 22.22
C VAL A 155 29.90 4.53 21.82
N PHE A 156 29.91 5.61 21.02
CA PHE A 156 31.14 6.12 20.42
C PHE A 156 32.14 6.61 21.48
N ASP A 157 31.72 7.52 22.36
CA ASP A 157 32.60 8.13 23.35
C ASP A 157 33.14 7.08 24.32
N LYS A 158 32.34 6.07 24.69
CA LYS A 158 32.79 4.95 25.53
C LYS A 158 33.82 4.07 24.83
N ILE A 159 33.63 3.78 23.53
CA ILE A 159 34.62 3.03 22.75
C ILE A 159 35.90 3.85 22.64
N GLN A 160 35.79 5.14 22.33
CA GLN A 160 36.92 6.04 22.20
C GLN A 160 37.69 6.15 23.51
N GLU A 161 37.02 6.36 24.64
CA GLU A 161 37.65 6.41 25.96
C GLU A 161 38.39 5.10 26.30
N ARG A 162 37.80 3.94 25.94
CA ARG A 162 38.46 2.63 26.14
C ARG A 162 39.67 2.47 25.23
N LEU A 163 39.59 2.92 23.98
CA LEU A 163 40.72 2.93 23.06
C LEU A 163 41.83 3.85 23.57
N ASP A 164 41.50 5.05 24.03
CA ASP A 164 42.46 6.02 24.57
C ASP A 164 43.12 5.48 25.86
N LYS A 165 42.36 4.80 26.73
CA LYS A 165 42.90 4.09 27.90
C LYS A 165 43.82 2.92 27.51
N ALA A 166 43.50 2.20 26.43
CA ALA A 166 44.35 1.11 25.95
C ALA A 166 45.62 1.64 25.26
N LEU A 167 45.49 2.75 24.52
CA LEU A 167 46.57 3.41 23.82
C LEU A 167 47.55 4.08 24.81
N SER A 168 47.03 4.79 25.82
CA SER A 168 47.86 5.42 26.87
C SER A 168 48.64 4.42 27.72
N LYS A 169 48.13 3.18 27.87
CA LYS A 169 48.88 2.09 28.51
C LYS A 169 49.98 1.53 27.62
N THR A 170 49.86 1.69 26.30
CA THR A 170 50.84 1.15 25.35
C THR A 170 51.99 2.14 25.22
N SER A 171 53.20 1.73 25.58
CA SER A 171 54.35 2.63 25.42
C SER A 171 54.82 2.68 23.95
N PRO A 172 55.36 3.83 23.50
CA PRO A 172 55.98 3.92 22.17
C PRO A 172 57.10 2.89 21.97
N ARG A 173 57.89 2.64 23.03
CA ARG A 173 58.99 1.68 23.02
C ARG A 173 58.52 0.23 22.82
N GLU A 174 57.41 -0.18 23.46
CA GLU A 174 56.82 -1.50 23.22
C GLU A 174 56.28 -1.63 21.80
N THR A 175 55.74 -0.54 21.24
CA THR A 175 55.26 -0.51 19.86
C THR A 175 56.41 -0.68 18.86
N GLU A 176 57.52 0.03 19.08
CA GLU A 176 58.75 -0.10 18.29
C GLU A 176 59.35 -1.49 18.43
N ALA A 177 59.46 -2.04 19.64
CA ALA A 177 59.95 -3.40 19.86
C ALA A 177 59.08 -4.44 19.15
N ARG A 178 57.76 -4.26 19.13
CA ARG A 178 56.85 -5.13 18.38
C ARG A 178 57.05 -5.03 16.87
N LEU A 179 57.24 -3.81 16.36
CA LEU A 179 57.50 -3.58 14.93
C LEU A 179 58.85 -4.17 14.51
N GLN A 180 59.88 -4.02 15.34
CA GLN A 180 61.19 -4.64 15.13
C GLN A 180 61.08 -6.16 15.10
N ALA A 181 60.40 -6.78 16.08
CA ALA A 181 60.20 -8.22 16.08
C ALA A 181 59.48 -8.74 14.82
N GLN A 182 58.52 -7.97 14.28
CA GLN A 182 57.85 -8.30 13.02
C GLN A 182 58.78 -8.19 11.81
N MET A 183 59.62 -7.16 11.78
CA MET A 183 60.63 -6.99 10.75
C MET A 183 61.65 -8.12 10.80
N ASP A 184 62.11 -8.49 11.99
CA ASP A 184 63.07 -9.58 12.21
C ASP A 184 62.49 -10.94 11.81
N ASP A 185 61.22 -11.21 12.16
CA ASP A 185 60.51 -12.41 11.72
C ASP A 185 60.40 -12.47 10.19
N PHE A 186 60.08 -11.36 9.53
CA PHE A 186 60.03 -11.27 8.07
C PHE A 186 61.41 -11.52 7.43
N LEU A 187 62.46 -10.86 7.93
CA LEU A 187 63.82 -11.02 7.43
C LEU A 187 64.34 -12.44 7.63
N ARG A 188 64.06 -13.07 8.78
CA ARG A 188 64.42 -14.47 9.04
C ARG A 188 63.78 -15.41 8.02
N THR A 189 62.48 -15.27 7.79
CA THR A 189 61.78 -16.11 6.80
C THR A 189 62.29 -15.83 5.38
N GLY A 190 62.51 -14.56 5.02
CA GLY A 190 63.02 -14.17 3.70
C GLY A 190 64.43 -14.68 3.40
N ASN A 191 65.27 -14.83 4.44
CA ASN A 191 66.62 -15.38 4.30
C ASN A 191 66.67 -16.92 4.31
N THR A 192 65.65 -17.59 4.86
CA THR A 192 65.63 -19.06 4.98
C THR A 192 64.96 -19.74 3.79
N LYS A 193 64.00 -19.07 3.14
CA LYS A 193 63.26 -19.59 1.97
C LYS A 193 63.47 -18.73 0.73
N ALA A 194 63.33 -19.33 -0.45
CA ALA A 194 63.54 -18.70 -1.76
C ALA A 194 62.45 -17.68 -2.18
N GLY A 195 61.91 -16.92 -1.22
CA GLY A 195 60.89 -15.90 -1.44
C GLY A 195 59.67 -16.06 -0.54
N ILE A 196 59.14 -14.93 -0.09
CA ILE A 196 57.84 -14.83 0.58
C ILE A 196 56.88 -14.25 -0.47
N TYR A 197 55.83 -15.01 -0.79
CA TYR A 197 54.83 -14.60 -1.77
C TYR A 197 53.61 -14.00 -1.08
N ARG A 198 53.01 -12.97 -1.68
CA ARG A 198 51.95 -12.16 -1.04
C ARG A 198 50.55 -12.75 -1.23
N ASP A 199 50.41 -13.64 -2.20
CA ASP A 199 49.18 -14.28 -2.67
C ASP A 199 48.91 -15.64 -2.00
N VAL A 200 49.95 -16.31 -1.48
CA VAL A 200 49.83 -17.59 -0.77
C VAL A 200 50.39 -17.46 0.65
N ILE A 201 49.52 -17.50 1.65
CA ILE A 201 49.93 -17.51 3.07
C ILE A 201 50.15 -18.95 3.50
N CYS A 202 51.39 -19.30 3.86
CA CYS A 202 51.70 -20.57 4.50
C CYS A 202 51.88 -20.34 6.00
N GLU A 203 50.85 -20.63 6.78
CA GLU A 203 50.80 -20.39 8.24
C GLU A 203 51.93 -21.08 9.01
N GLN A 204 52.47 -22.17 8.46
CA GLN A 204 53.57 -22.96 9.04
C GLN A 204 54.93 -22.26 8.92
N ASP A 205 55.10 -21.43 7.89
CA ASP A 205 56.36 -20.76 7.58
C ASP A 205 56.38 -19.30 8.05
N TYR A 206 55.34 -18.56 7.68
CA TYR A 206 55.21 -17.14 8.00
C TYR A 206 53.79 -16.65 7.72
N ASP A 207 53.11 -16.18 8.77
CA ASP A 207 51.81 -15.52 8.66
C ASP A 207 51.96 -14.00 8.83
N PRO A 208 51.83 -13.21 7.74
CA PRO A 208 51.89 -11.75 7.81
C PRO A 208 50.69 -11.14 8.56
N LEU A 209 49.59 -11.89 8.74
CA LEU A 209 48.38 -11.44 9.42
C LEU A 209 48.36 -11.78 10.91
N SER A 210 49.34 -12.54 11.41
CA SER A 210 49.50 -12.89 12.83
C SER A 210 49.45 -11.67 13.74
N THR A 211 49.89 -10.51 13.24
CA THR A 211 49.83 -9.19 13.88
C THR A 211 48.41 -8.74 14.25
N ARG A 212 47.37 -9.21 13.56
CA ARG A 212 45.96 -8.91 13.88
C ARG A 212 45.55 -9.45 15.25
N SER A 213 46.21 -10.48 15.76
CA SER A 213 45.98 -10.96 17.12
C SER A 213 46.44 -9.94 18.17
N ARG A 214 47.48 -9.17 17.86
CA ARG A 214 48.13 -8.18 18.73
C ARG A 214 47.54 -6.77 18.61
N THR A 215 46.48 -6.56 17.82
CA THR A 215 45.81 -5.27 17.75
C THR A 215 44.99 -5.00 19.01
N LEU A 216 44.77 -3.72 19.31
CA LEU A 216 43.95 -3.32 20.45
C LEU A 216 42.50 -3.75 20.21
N LYS A 217 41.98 -4.59 21.09
CA LYS A 217 40.59 -5.06 21.07
C LYS A 217 39.87 -4.47 22.26
N VAL A 218 38.74 -3.82 22.01
CA VAL A 218 37.88 -3.27 23.05
C VAL A 218 36.64 -4.14 23.17
N GLN A 219 36.30 -4.51 24.41
CA GLN A 219 35.05 -5.23 24.67
C GLN A 219 33.87 -4.26 24.50
N THR A 220 32.82 -4.70 23.81
CA THR A 220 31.63 -3.90 23.48
C THR A 220 30.32 -4.48 24.03
N GLY A 221 30.39 -5.59 24.77
CA GLY A 221 29.21 -6.35 25.20
C GLY A 221 28.32 -5.62 26.21
N ASP A 222 28.86 -4.65 26.93
CA ASP A 222 28.18 -3.84 27.94
C ASP A 222 27.69 -2.48 27.41
N LEU A 223 27.94 -2.18 26.14
CA LEU A 223 27.51 -0.93 25.51
C LEU A 223 26.02 -0.99 25.19
N PHE A 224 25.30 0.07 25.58
CA PHE A 224 23.91 0.25 25.19
C PHE A 224 23.86 0.96 23.84
N ASP A 225 23.40 0.24 22.83
CA ASP A 225 23.19 0.79 21.49
C ASP A 225 21.72 1.25 21.36
N PRO A 226 21.45 2.56 21.26
CA PRO A 226 20.08 3.06 21.17
C PRO A 226 19.36 2.59 19.90
N LEU A 227 20.09 2.18 18.85
CA LEU A 227 19.50 1.57 17.64
C LEU A 227 18.91 0.17 17.91
N LYS A 228 19.37 -0.49 18.97
CA LYS A 228 18.89 -1.81 19.40
C LYS A 228 17.84 -1.72 20.51
N ARG A 229 17.44 -0.52 20.93
CA ARG A 229 16.53 -0.30 22.06
C ARG A 229 15.22 -1.08 21.93
N ASP A 230 14.56 -1.02 20.78
CA ASP A 230 13.26 -1.66 20.58
C ASP A 230 13.38 -3.19 20.63
N TRP A 231 14.50 -3.73 20.14
CA TRP A 231 14.82 -5.16 20.22
C TRP A 231 15.15 -5.62 21.64
N ILE A 232 15.95 -4.82 22.37
CA ILE A 232 16.28 -5.07 23.78
C ILE A 232 14.98 -5.04 24.61
N LYS A 233 14.11 -4.06 24.36
CA LYS A 233 12.80 -3.94 25.01
C LYS A 233 11.94 -5.16 24.73
N ALA A 234 11.76 -5.54 23.47
CA ALA A 234 10.95 -6.71 23.10
C ALA A 234 11.51 -8.02 23.69
N ARG A 235 12.83 -8.18 23.73
CA ARG A 235 13.49 -9.32 24.39
C ARG A 235 13.21 -9.33 25.90
N ASN A 236 13.36 -8.19 26.56
CA ASN A 236 13.12 -8.07 28.00
C ASN A 236 11.65 -8.31 28.35
N GLU A 237 10.72 -7.82 27.53
CA GLU A 237 9.29 -8.09 27.70
C GLU A 237 8.98 -9.59 27.58
N ARG A 238 9.57 -10.30 26.61
CA ARG A 238 9.41 -11.76 26.48
C ARG A 238 9.96 -12.51 27.68
N LEU A 239 11.15 -12.13 28.16
CA LEU A 239 11.75 -12.71 29.36
C LEU A 239 10.86 -12.48 30.59
N ASN A 240 10.33 -11.27 30.76
CA ASN A 240 9.44 -10.93 31.88
C ASN A 240 8.09 -11.68 31.83
N MET A 241 7.64 -12.10 30.64
CA MET A 241 6.44 -12.93 30.47
C MET A 241 6.70 -14.42 30.73
N GLY A 242 7.90 -14.83 31.14
CA GLY A 242 8.25 -16.23 31.39
C GLY A 242 8.28 -17.09 30.12
N LEU A 243 8.16 -16.47 28.95
CA LEU A 243 8.41 -17.13 27.68
C LEU A 243 9.93 -17.33 27.61
N SER A 244 10.36 -18.59 27.61
CA SER A 244 11.76 -18.96 27.35
C SER A 244 12.24 -18.14 26.16
N ALA A 245 13.29 -17.35 26.36
CA ALA A 245 14.02 -16.72 25.27
C ALA A 245 14.60 -17.85 24.43
N GLY A 246 13.80 -18.39 23.51
CA GLY A 246 14.20 -19.43 22.59
C GLY A 246 15.51 -19.01 21.96
N THR A 247 16.55 -19.76 22.31
CA THR A 247 17.89 -19.81 21.70
C THR A 247 18.32 -18.51 21.05
N SER A 248 19.10 -17.69 21.76
CA SER A 248 20.25 -16.92 21.22
C SER A 248 20.13 -16.45 19.76
N GLY A 249 18.96 -15.96 19.36
CA GLY A 249 18.61 -15.65 17.99
C GLY A 249 19.17 -14.29 17.65
N GLN A 250 19.88 -14.24 16.53
CA GLN A 250 20.73 -13.13 16.11
C GLN A 250 20.10 -11.75 16.34
N LEU A 251 20.95 -10.80 16.71
CA LEU A 251 20.65 -9.37 16.92
C LEU A 251 20.19 -8.64 15.62
N ALA A 252 19.77 -9.38 14.59
CA ALA A 252 19.43 -8.89 13.27
C ALA A 252 18.28 -9.73 12.68
N ARG A 253 17.69 -9.22 11.59
CA ARG A 253 16.74 -9.94 10.72
C ARG A 253 17.28 -11.35 10.43
N ASP A 254 16.43 -12.39 10.36
CA ASP A 254 16.85 -13.74 9.96
C ASP A 254 17.54 -13.65 8.59
N THR A 255 18.86 -13.57 8.61
CA THR A 255 19.73 -13.51 7.44
C THR A 255 20.54 -14.78 7.43
N PHE A 256 20.70 -15.34 6.23
CA PHE A 256 21.50 -16.52 5.99
C PHE A 256 22.88 -16.39 6.65
N ASP A 257 23.30 -17.40 7.43
CA ASP A 257 24.57 -17.33 8.16
C ASP A 257 25.74 -17.30 7.17
N THR A 258 26.44 -16.17 7.14
CA THR A 258 27.62 -15.94 6.30
C THR A 258 28.71 -16.99 6.48
N LYS A 259 28.78 -17.69 7.62
CA LYS A 259 29.74 -18.77 7.84
C LYS A 259 29.50 -19.99 6.95
N MET A 260 28.25 -20.22 6.51
CA MET A 260 27.94 -21.32 5.60
C MET A 260 28.53 -21.13 4.20
N TRP A 261 28.81 -19.87 3.80
CA TRP A 261 29.53 -19.56 2.56
C TRP A 261 31.03 -19.86 2.68
N SER A 262 31.66 -19.49 3.80
CA SER A 262 33.10 -19.72 4.00
C SER A 262 33.48 -21.19 4.16
N GLU A 263 32.58 -21.99 4.72
CA GLU A 263 32.78 -23.43 4.91
C GLU A 263 32.47 -24.26 3.64
N GLN A 264 32.13 -23.60 2.52
CA GLN A 264 31.66 -24.24 1.28
C GLN A 264 30.48 -25.20 1.49
N ASN A 265 29.70 -25.00 2.55
CA ASN A 265 28.52 -25.83 2.84
C ASN A 265 27.37 -25.53 1.88
N VAL A 266 27.39 -24.36 1.23
CA VAL A 266 26.47 -24.00 0.16
C VAL A 266 27.23 -23.78 -1.13
N HIS A 267 26.93 -24.59 -2.15
CA HIS A 267 27.45 -24.42 -3.49
C HIS A 267 26.47 -23.59 -4.31
N SER A 268 26.94 -22.52 -4.94
CA SER A 268 26.20 -21.83 -5.99
C SER A 268 26.32 -22.63 -7.28
N THR A 269 25.23 -23.21 -7.76
CA THR A 269 25.19 -23.69 -9.15
C THR A 269 25.37 -22.50 -10.11
N PRO A 270 25.88 -22.71 -11.35
CA PRO A 270 26.06 -21.65 -12.35
C PRO A 270 24.78 -20.85 -12.68
N TYR A 271 23.61 -21.37 -12.28
CA TYR A 271 22.30 -20.77 -12.47
C TYR A 271 21.75 -20.06 -11.22
N GLY A 272 22.56 -19.88 -10.17
CA GLY A 272 22.19 -19.10 -8.98
C GLY A 272 21.38 -19.86 -7.92
N HIS A 273 21.37 -21.20 -7.96
CA HIS A 273 20.64 -22.01 -6.99
C HIS A 273 21.57 -22.66 -5.96
N CYS A 274 21.14 -22.64 -4.69
CA CYS A 274 21.86 -23.20 -3.55
C CYS A 274 21.51 -24.68 -3.38
N VAL A 275 22.51 -25.55 -3.42
CA VAL A 275 22.40 -26.99 -3.18
C VAL A 275 23.24 -27.37 -1.96
N ASP A 276 22.73 -28.31 -1.16
CA ASP A 276 23.44 -28.90 -0.03
C ASP A 276 24.54 -29.87 -0.54
N LYS A 277 25.41 -30.34 0.35
CA LYS A 277 26.53 -31.27 0.08
C LYS A 277 26.11 -32.57 -0.60
N THR A 278 24.82 -32.91 -0.52
CA THR A 278 24.22 -34.10 -1.14
C THR A 278 23.66 -33.83 -2.54
N GLY A 279 23.80 -32.61 -3.06
CA GLY A 279 23.24 -32.19 -4.35
C GLY A 279 21.74 -31.89 -4.33
N ALA A 280 21.10 -31.97 -3.16
CA ALA A 280 19.70 -31.63 -2.98
C ALA A 280 19.51 -30.10 -2.94
N TYR A 281 18.44 -29.62 -3.58
CA TYR A 281 18.08 -28.21 -3.59
C TYR A 281 17.70 -27.75 -2.18
N VAL A 282 18.32 -26.67 -1.69
CA VAL A 282 17.94 -26.08 -0.41
C VAL A 282 16.69 -25.23 -0.62
N VAL A 283 15.52 -25.88 -0.60
CA VAL A 283 14.23 -25.20 -0.48
C VAL A 283 13.95 -25.04 1.01
N HIS A 284 14.15 -23.83 1.54
CA HIS A 284 13.74 -23.58 2.92
C HIS A 284 12.22 -23.78 3.05
N PRO A 285 11.75 -24.56 4.03
CA PRO A 285 10.33 -24.61 4.33
C PRO A 285 9.89 -23.17 4.68
N LEU A 286 8.83 -22.70 4.03
CA LEU A 286 8.26 -21.39 4.28
C LEU A 286 7.98 -21.25 5.78
N SER A 287 8.35 -20.12 6.38
CA SER A 287 8.08 -19.88 7.80
C SER A 287 6.58 -20.01 8.08
N GLN A 288 6.20 -20.46 9.29
CA GLN A 288 4.78 -20.64 9.65
C GLN A 288 3.95 -19.39 9.36
N SER A 289 4.50 -18.19 9.59
CA SER A 289 3.84 -16.92 9.26
C SER A 289 3.52 -16.74 7.77
N VAL A 290 4.39 -17.22 6.87
CA VAL A 290 4.18 -17.15 5.42
C VAL A 290 3.21 -18.23 4.95
N LEU A 291 3.24 -19.41 5.58
CA LEU A 291 2.24 -20.46 5.35
C LEU A 291 0.84 -20.02 5.79
N GLU A 292 0.73 -19.30 6.91
CA GLU A 292 -0.54 -18.72 7.38
C GLU A 292 -1.06 -17.60 6.49
N GLN A 293 -0.17 -16.76 5.95
CA GLN A 293 -0.54 -15.73 4.97
C GLN A 293 -0.96 -16.32 3.61
N ARG A 294 -0.42 -17.49 3.24
CA ARG A 294 -0.76 -18.20 2.00
C ARG A 294 -1.99 -19.11 2.12
N ARG A 295 -2.47 -19.38 3.34
CA ARG A 295 -3.74 -20.07 3.55
C ARG A 295 -4.87 -19.15 3.11
N SER A 296 -5.45 -19.44 1.94
CA SER A 296 -6.68 -18.78 1.51
C SER A 296 -7.78 -19.04 2.54
N LYS A 297 -8.39 -17.98 3.08
CA LYS A 297 -9.58 -18.06 3.93
C LYS A 297 -10.87 -18.31 3.13
N LEU A 298 -10.75 -18.35 1.81
CA LEU A 298 -11.81 -18.72 0.88
C LEU A 298 -11.94 -20.24 0.87
N VAL A 299 -13.09 -20.73 1.33
CA VAL A 299 -13.55 -22.10 1.04
C VAL A 299 -13.91 -22.12 -0.44
N MET A 300 -13.06 -22.73 -1.26
CA MET A 300 -13.38 -22.98 -2.67
C MET A 300 -14.18 -24.28 -2.76
N ASP A 301 -15.29 -24.24 -3.49
CA ASP A 301 -16.28 -25.32 -3.54
C ASP A 301 -15.73 -26.67 -4.06
N HIS A 302 -16.16 -27.71 -3.34
CA HIS A 302 -16.55 -29.09 -3.73
C HIS A 302 -15.87 -29.89 -4.86
N TYR A 303 -14.72 -29.50 -5.42
CA TYR A 303 -13.97 -30.37 -6.33
C TYR A 303 -12.66 -30.88 -5.71
N ASN A 304 -12.78 -31.94 -4.90
CA ASN A 304 -11.63 -32.78 -4.56
C ASN A 304 -11.28 -33.66 -5.77
N TYR A 305 -10.26 -33.27 -6.52
CA TYR A 305 -9.59 -34.21 -7.43
C TYR A 305 -8.65 -35.12 -6.61
N PRO A 306 -8.66 -36.45 -6.82
CA PRO A 306 -7.77 -37.34 -6.09
C PRO A 306 -6.33 -37.18 -6.60
N ASN A 307 -5.43 -36.80 -5.71
CA ASN A 307 -3.99 -36.85 -5.95
C ASN A 307 -3.56 -38.33 -6.00
N ARG A 308 -2.96 -38.74 -7.14
CA ARG A 308 -2.09 -39.93 -7.21
C ARG A 308 -0.68 -39.54 -6.83
#